data_AF-A0A511THV0-F1
#
_entry.id   AF-A0A511THV0-F1
#
_cell.length_a   1.000
_cell.length_b   1.000
_cell.length_c   1.000
_cell.angle_alpha   90.00
_cell.angle_beta   90.00
_cell.angle_gamma   90.00
#
_symmetry.space_group_name_H-M   'P 1'
#
loop_
_entity.id
_entity.type
_entity.pdbx_description
1 polymer ?
#
loop_
_entity_poly.entity_id
_entity_poly.type
_entity_poly.pdbx_seq_one_letter_code
_entity_poly.pdbx_strand_id
1 'polypeptide(L)'
;MSEILNCRFLADPVGFTATYPLVIVTMPGDTPRKDKGSHLSVRSDSRVAYWDISWDDDAQVFAVTLTSAPGEATLPGYWLPWTLNRTNKITLHDKRPTAIDGPPRAFFTAPLSGCSLFIQGNPYTPTVYHTNARDSILENTPSEPRRIAHRAALQEARLHRIPAPKRGGTLENGVHARDYMNEAHPDADTRFARQHEALGINPEHIVMKQESATIFGVGGGALPWSFYLHRHYRVVTSRPAPLRKVVHAPLGTDKIQHGGMGKPVQPAFSGGVEVGALGRSLHWHVEQAMLAYGKRWHFNQSKQTSLALLQLQAAARHGYLALLSVVHYYLGLDSAPYPGLGEPLKLTSEFHDDLDSQYRAWLG
;
A
#
# COMPACT_ATOMS: atom_id res chain seq x y z
N MET A 1 22.93 18.88 15.57
CA MET A 1 21.97 18.00 16.29
C MET A 1 21.43 16.90 15.39
N SER A 2 21.05 17.18 14.15
CA SER A 2 20.45 16.18 13.26
C SER A 2 21.38 15.02 12.90
N GLU A 3 22.68 15.25 12.72
CA GLU A 3 23.68 14.18 12.53
C GLU A 3 23.65 13.13 13.67
N ILE A 4 23.48 13.57 14.92
CA ILE A 4 23.37 12.67 16.08
C ILE A 4 22.08 11.83 15.99
N LEU A 5 20.97 12.42 15.55
CA LEU A 5 19.70 11.70 15.37
C LEU A 5 19.81 10.67 14.24
N ASN A 6 20.44 11.03 13.12
CA ASN A 6 20.70 10.12 12.01
C ASN A 6 21.55 8.92 12.46
N CYS A 7 22.63 9.16 13.21
CA CYS A 7 23.47 8.10 13.77
C CYS A 7 22.70 7.19 14.74
N ARG A 8 21.87 7.77 15.63
CA ARG A 8 21.03 6.99 16.56
C ARG A 8 20.01 6.14 15.82
N PHE A 9 19.33 6.69 14.82
CA PHE A 9 18.38 5.96 13.99
C PHE A 9 19.04 4.79 13.25
N LEU A 10 20.22 4.99 12.68
CA LEU A 10 20.95 3.92 11.98
C LEU A 10 21.48 2.84 12.92
N ALA A 11 21.80 3.18 14.17
CA ALA A 11 22.31 2.24 15.17
C ALA A 11 21.21 1.39 15.80
N ASP A 12 20.08 1.99 16.16
CA ASP A 12 18.94 1.33 16.79
C ASP A 12 17.61 1.94 16.29
N PRO A 13 17.13 1.55 15.11
CA PRO A 13 15.91 2.12 14.55
C PRO A 13 14.67 1.82 15.38
N VAL A 14 14.64 0.67 16.08
CA VAL A 14 13.47 0.27 16.88
C VAL A 14 13.42 1.10 18.15
N GLY A 15 14.51 1.18 18.92
CA GLY A 15 14.57 2.03 20.12
C GLY A 15 14.40 3.51 19.79
N PHE A 16 14.93 3.97 18.65
CA PHE A 16 14.74 5.34 18.18
C PHE A 16 13.26 5.67 17.98
N THR A 17 12.52 4.84 17.25
CA THR A 17 11.11 5.07 16.91
C THR A 17 10.12 4.67 18.01
N ALA A 18 10.58 4.02 19.07
CA ALA A 18 9.77 3.72 20.25
C ALA A 18 9.46 4.98 21.07
N THR A 19 10.33 5.99 21.02
CA THR A 19 10.17 7.21 21.84
C THR A 19 9.20 8.20 21.21
N TYR A 20 9.36 8.46 19.90
CA TYR A 20 8.51 9.38 19.16
C TYR A 20 8.21 8.87 17.75
N PRO A 21 7.08 9.28 17.15
CA PRO A 21 6.73 8.92 15.79
C PRO A 21 7.79 9.39 14.79
N LEU A 22 8.12 8.52 13.83
CA LEU A 22 8.91 8.86 12.66
C LEU A 22 7.98 9.23 11.50
N VAL A 23 7.98 10.51 11.12
CA VAL A 23 7.08 11.06 10.12
C VAL A 23 7.87 11.57 8.94
N ILE A 24 7.52 11.13 7.73
CA ILE A 24 8.10 11.68 6.50
C ILE A 24 7.44 13.03 6.21
N VAL A 25 8.23 14.10 6.19
CA VAL A 25 7.78 15.45 5.84
C VAL A 25 8.12 15.69 4.38
N THR A 26 7.08 15.76 3.54
CA THR A 26 7.21 16.19 2.14
C THR A 26 7.02 17.70 2.05
N MET A 27 7.97 18.42 1.45
CA MET A 27 7.95 19.89 1.43
C MET A 27 6.93 20.42 0.40
N PRO A 28 6.27 21.57 0.65
CA PRO A 28 5.45 22.26 -0.35
C PRO A 28 6.30 22.65 -1.57
N GLY A 29 5.95 22.18 -2.77
CA GLY A 29 6.79 22.28 -3.97
C GLY A 29 7.23 20.91 -4.52
N ASP A 30 7.25 19.88 -3.68
CA ASP A 30 7.30 18.48 -4.12
C ASP A 30 5.95 17.99 -4.69
N THR A 31 4.97 18.89 -4.78
CA THR A 31 3.58 18.66 -5.19
C THR A 31 3.51 17.79 -6.45
N PRO A 32 2.58 16.82 -6.54
CA PRO A 32 2.39 16.02 -7.73
C PRO A 32 2.15 16.96 -8.92
N ARG A 33 3.02 16.91 -9.94
CA ARG A 33 2.59 17.31 -11.27
C ARG A 33 1.45 16.35 -11.64
N LYS A 34 0.22 16.87 -11.68
CA LYS A 34 -1.03 16.12 -11.94
C LYS A 34 -0.95 15.26 -13.22
N ASP A 35 -0.01 15.56 -14.10
CA ASP A 35 0.25 14.88 -15.35
C ASP A 35 1.21 13.67 -15.25
N LYS A 36 2.01 13.48 -14.17
CA LYS A 36 3.07 12.43 -14.15
C LYS A 36 3.38 11.68 -12.83
N GLY A 37 2.54 11.73 -11.79
CA GLY A 37 2.78 10.96 -10.55
C GLY A 37 3.94 11.52 -9.70
N SER A 38 3.95 11.24 -8.40
CA SER A 38 4.40 12.20 -7.38
C SER A 38 5.86 12.12 -6.87
N HIS A 39 6.28 13.26 -6.30
CA HIS A 39 7.26 13.52 -5.21
C HIS A 39 8.75 13.24 -5.44
N LEU A 40 9.52 14.34 -5.40
CA LEU A 40 10.94 14.51 -5.69
C LEU A 40 11.32 13.92 -7.05
N SER A 41 11.84 14.74 -7.96
CA SER A 41 12.52 14.23 -9.17
C SER A 41 13.85 13.57 -8.77
N VAL A 42 13.78 12.53 -7.93
CA VAL A 42 14.92 11.70 -7.60
C VAL A 42 15.35 11.06 -8.92
N ARG A 43 16.61 11.27 -9.31
CA ARG A 43 17.14 10.82 -10.60
C ARG A 43 16.70 9.38 -10.82
N SER A 44 16.01 9.15 -11.93
CA SER A 44 15.31 7.88 -12.20
C SER A 44 16.22 6.67 -12.28
N ASP A 45 17.52 6.92 -12.51
CA ASP A 45 18.58 5.93 -12.57
C ASP A 45 18.91 5.32 -11.21
N SER A 46 18.93 6.12 -10.14
CA SER A 46 19.44 5.73 -8.82
C SER A 46 18.36 5.68 -7.75
N ARG A 47 17.31 6.51 -7.86
CA ARG A 47 16.27 6.68 -6.81
C ARG A 47 16.87 6.94 -5.41
N VAL A 48 18.07 7.52 -5.37
CA VAL A 48 18.73 7.98 -4.15
C VAL A 48 18.34 9.43 -3.89
N ALA A 49 17.67 9.66 -2.78
CA ALA A 49 17.44 10.99 -2.21
C ALA A 49 18.44 11.23 -1.06
N TYR A 50 18.54 12.46 -0.62
CA TYR A 50 19.23 12.81 0.61
C TYR A 50 18.21 13.01 1.72
N TRP A 51 18.51 12.53 2.91
CA TRP A 51 17.58 12.57 4.04
C TRP A 51 18.25 13.11 5.29
N ASP A 52 17.47 13.76 6.13
CA ASP A 52 17.87 14.22 7.46
C ASP A 52 16.72 14.01 8.45
N ILE A 53 17.07 13.65 9.69
CA ILE A 53 16.12 13.54 10.79
C ILE A 53 16.29 14.74 11.72
N SER A 54 15.22 15.51 11.85
CA SER A 54 15.12 16.59 12.83
C SER A 54 14.04 16.26 13.87
N TRP A 55 14.12 16.96 15.00
CA TRP A 55 13.07 16.94 16.01
C TRP A 55 12.12 18.11 15.76
N ASP A 56 10.81 17.81 15.71
CA ASP A 56 9.75 18.81 15.63
C ASP A 56 9.07 18.89 17.01
N ASP A 57 9.37 19.96 17.75
CA ASP A 57 8.83 20.23 19.09
C ASP A 57 7.30 20.41 19.07
N ASP A 58 6.73 21.00 18.03
CA ASP A 58 5.31 21.32 17.98
C ASP A 58 4.47 20.07 17.74
N ALA A 59 4.93 19.22 16.81
CA ALA A 59 4.27 17.96 16.47
C ALA A 59 4.70 16.79 17.38
N GLN A 60 5.80 16.95 18.13
CA GLN A 60 6.44 15.93 18.96
C GLN A 60 6.82 14.68 18.13
N VAL A 61 7.49 14.89 17.00
CA VAL A 61 7.88 13.83 16.07
C VAL A 61 9.35 13.92 15.64
N PHE A 62 9.89 12.79 15.22
CA PHE A 62 11.07 12.74 14.39
C PHE A 62 10.67 12.96 12.93
N ALA A 63 10.96 14.16 12.42
CA ALA A 63 10.66 14.54 11.05
C ALA A 63 11.79 14.08 10.11
N VAL A 64 11.48 13.21 9.16
CA VAL A 64 12.38 12.84 8.07
C VAL A 64 12.14 13.79 6.91
N THR A 65 13.11 14.66 6.63
CA THR A 65 13.08 15.54 5.46
C THR A 65 13.84 14.88 4.33
N LEU A 66 13.29 14.93 3.11
CA LEU A 66 13.92 14.38 1.91
C LEU A 66 14.25 15.51 0.93
N THR A 67 15.46 15.50 0.38
CA THR A 67 15.95 16.48 -0.59
C THR A 67 16.57 15.79 -1.81
N SER A 68 16.61 16.50 -2.94
CA SER A 68 17.20 16.01 -4.19
C SER A 68 18.73 16.21 -4.26
N ALA A 69 19.29 17.05 -3.38
CA ALA A 69 20.69 17.43 -3.34
C ALA A 69 21.26 17.24 -1.92
N PRO A 70 22.57 16.94 -1.81
CA PRO A 70 23.22 16.83 -0.51
C PRO A 70 23.27 18.19 0.19
N GLY A 71 23.02 18.19 1.48
CA GLY A 71 23.28 19.28 2.42
C GLY A 71 24.23 18.82 3.54
N GLU A 72 24.62 19.76 4.41
CA GLU A 72 25.65 19.54 5.43
C GLU A 72 25.35 18.37 6.39
N ALA A 73 24.08 18.12 6.71
CA ALA A 73 23.67 17.05 7.63
C ALA A 73 22.94 15.87 6.95
N THR A 74 22.76 15.93 5.62
CA THR A 74 21.94 14.93 4.94
C THR A 74 22.75 13.69 4.57
N LEU A 75 22.15 12.50 4.66
CA LEU A 75 22.75 11.24 4.24
C LEU A 75 22.07 10.71 2.97
N PRO A 76 22.78 9.93 2.13
CA PRO A 76 22.12 9.26 1.01
C PRO A 76 21.18 8.15 1.51
N GLY A 77 20.02 8.05 0.88
CA GLY A 77 19.00 7.04 1.19
C GLY A 77 18.11 6.74 -0.01
N TYR A 78 17.50 5.57 -0.01
CA TYR A 78 16.52 5.21 -1.02
C TYR A 78 15.14 5.74 -0.67
N TRP A 79 14.44 6.25 -1.67
CA TRP A 79 13.07 6.76 -1.51
C TRP A 79 12.11 6.05 -2.47
N LEU A 80 10.99 5.55 -1.91
CA LEU A 80 9.90 4.97 -2.69
C LEU A 80 8.62 5.80 -2.53
N PRO A 81 8.28 6.64 -3.52
CA PRO A 81 7.03 7.37 -3.50
C PRO A 81 5.83 6.42 -3.73
N TRP A 82 4.64 6.90 -3.42
CA TRP A 82 3.40 6.24 -3.80
C TRP A 82 2.77 6.94 -5.01
N THR A 83 1.85 6.28 -5.68
CA THR A 83 1.05 6.92 -6.73
C THR A 83 -0.32 6.31 -6.70
N LEU A 84 -1.33 7.15 -6.87
CA LEU A 84 -2.72 6.74 -6.82
C LEU A 84 -2.99 5.58 -7.78
N ASN A 85 -3.58 4.51 -7.25
CA ASN A 85 -3.96 3.31 -8.01
C ASN A 85 -2.81 2.67 -8.80
N ARG A 86 -1.55 2.81 -8.37
CA ARG A 86 -0.38 2.21 -9.02
C ARG A 86 0.47 1.41 -8.04
N THR A 87 1.27 0.51 -8.62
CA THR A 87 2.37 -0.14 -7.92
C THR A 87 3.69 0.51 -8.33
N ASN A 88 4.31 1.22 -7.41
CA ASN A 88 5.67 1.73 -7.57
C ASN A 88 6.68 0.69 -7.09
N LYS A 89 7.88 0.69 -7.66
CA LYS A 89 8.95 -0.20 -7.22
C LYS A 89 10.32 0.44 -7.30
N ILE A 90 11.22 -0.04 -6.46
CA ILE A 90 12.64 0.31 -6.44
C ILE A 90 13.46 -0.92 -6.07
N THR A 91 14.58 -1.12 -6.76
CA THR A 91 15.61 -2.08 -6.31
C THR A 91 16.68 -1.30 -5.56
N LEU A 92 16.97 -1.69 -4.32
CA LEU A 92 17.94 -1.05 -3.44
C LEU A 92 19.37 -1.45 -3.86
N HIS A 93 19.78 -0.94 -5.02
CA HIS A 93 21.08 -1.19 -5.62
C HIS A 93 21.67 0.14 -6.06
N ASP A 94 22.81 0.53 -5.47
CA ASP A 94 23.40 1.82 -5.75
C ASP A 94 24.02 1.78 -7.15
N LYS A 95 23.46 2.57 -8.05
CA LYS A 95 23.93 2.68 -9.44
C LYS A 95 24.71 3.97 -9.68
N ARG A 96 24.95 4.77 -8.64
CA ARG A 96 25.72 6.01 -8.77
C ARG A 96 27.16 5.62 -9.15
N PRO A 97 27.71 6.20 -10.25
CA PRO A 97 29.06 5.87 -10.69
C PRO A 97 30.12 6.35 -9.69
N THR A 98 29.84 7.43 -8.97
CA THR A 98 30.67 7.97 -7.89
C THR A 98 29.79 8.25 -6.67
N ALA A 99 29.95 7.44 -5.63
CA ALA A 99 29.26 7.62 -4.35
C ALA A 99 30.13 8.46 -3.41
N ILE A 100 30.30 9.76 -3.72
CA ILE A 100 31.13 10.69 -2.94
C ILE A 100 30.67 10.75 -1.47
N ASP A 101 29.36 10.64 -1.25
CA ASP A 101 28.74 10.71 0.08
C ASP A 101 28.53 9.33 0.72
N GLY A 102 29.23 8.31 0.22
CA GLY A 102 29.09 6.92 0.66
C GLY A 102 27.82 6.22 0.14
N PRO A 103 27.66 4.92 0.42
CA PRO A 103 26.51 4.14 -0.03
C PRO A 103 25.22 4.53 0.73
N PRO A 104 24.02 4.38 0.15
CA PRO A 104 22.77 4.60 0.86
C PRO A 104 22.61 3.58 1.99
N ARG A 105 22.33 4.08 3.21
CA ARG A 105 22.21 3.24 4.42
C ARG A 105 20.79 3.12 4.96
N ALA A 106 19.89 3.93 4.44
CA ALA A 106 18.49 3.94 4.82
C ALA A 106 17.59 3.86 3.58
N PHE A 107 16.37 3.40 3.80
CA PHE A 107 15.28 3.36 2.85
C PHE A 107 14.04 3.91 3.54
N PHE A 108 13.26 4.72 2.82
CA PHE A 108 11.96 5.22 3.29
C PHE A 108 10.90 5.07 2.21
N THR A 109 9.69 4.69 2.62
CA THR A 109 8.50 4.77 1.77
C THR A 109 7.74 6.04 2.05
N ALA A 110 6.93 6.48 1.09
CA ALA A 110 5.83 7.38 1.42
C ALA A 110 4.91 6.77 2.50
N PRO A 111 4.23 7.61 3.30
CA PRO A 111 3.28 7.15 4.30
C PRO A 111 2.22 6.22 3.72
N LEU A 112 1.89 5.19 4.48
CA LEU A 112 0.96 4.14 4.13
C LEU A 112 -0.39 4.44 4.76
N SER A 113 -1.35 4.74 3.90
CA SER A 113 -2.76 4.92 4.27
C SER A 113 -3.58 4.06 3.33
N GLY A 114 -3.77 2.80 3.71
CA GLY A 114 -4.42 1.80 2.85
C GLY A 114 -3.56 1.39 1.68
N CYS A 115 -2.25 1.27 1.87
CA CYS A 115 -1.31 0.76 0.87
C CYS A 115 -0.81 -0.62 1.30
N SER A 116 -0.36 -1.44 0.36
CA SER A 116 0.37 -2.66 0.69
C SER A 116 1.81 -2.54 0.21
N LEU A 117 2.75 -3.18 0.91
CA LEU A 117 4.15 -3.25 0.55
C LEU A 117 4.60 -4.69 0.41
N PHE A 118 5.47 -4.91 -0.56
CA PHE A 118 6.07 -6.22 -0.81
C PHE A 118 7.55 -6.05 -1.08
N ILE A 119 8.36 -6.91 -0.49
CA ILE A 119 9.83 -6.86 -0.56
C ILE A 119 10.27 -8.22 -1.05
N GLN A 120 11.00 -8.26 -2.16
CA GLN A 120 11.50 -9.51 -2.71
C GLN A 120 12.94 -9.47 -3.22
N GLY A 121 13.55 -10.66 -3.27
CA GLY A 121 14.83 -10.90 -3.93
C GLY A 121 16.01 -11.07 -2.96
N ASN A 122 17.19 -10.62 -3.37
CA ASN A 122 18.40 -10.74 -2.57
C ASN A 122 18.36 -9.73 -1.40
N PRO A 123 18.59 -10.11 -0.13
CA PRO A 123 18.55 -9.20 1.01
C PRO A 123 19.60 -8.08 0.96
N TYR A 124 20.67 -8.20 0.17
CA TYR A 124 21.66 -7.13 -0.05
C TYR A 124 21.20 -6.11 -1.11
N THR A 125 20.35 -6.53 -2.05
CA THR A 125 19.82 -5.68 -3.13
C THR A 125 18.33 -5.95 -3.39
N PRO A 126 17.45 -5.83 -2.38
CA PRO A 126 16.06 -6.22 -2.49
C PRO A 126 15.30 -5.28 -3.42
N THR A 127 14.17 -5.73 -3.96
CA THR A 127 13.20 -4.89 -4.65
C THR A 127 11.98 -4.68 -3.77
N VAL A 128 11.67 -3.43 -3.48
CA VAL A 128 10.52 -3.00 -2.68
C VAL A 128 9.43 -2.48 -3.62
N TYR A 129 8.20 -2.90 -3.38
CA TYR A 129 7.01 -2.58 -4.14
C TYR A 129 5.99 -1.91 -3.23
N HIS A 130 5.57 -0.69 -3.56
CA HIS A 130 4.52 0.04 -2.85
C HIS A 130 3.28 0.06 -3.75
N THR A 131 2.21 -0.64 -3.35
CA THR A 131 0.95 -0.66 -4.07
C THR A 131 -0.14 0.14 -3.37
N ASN A 132 -0.83 0.99 -4.11
CA ASN A 132 -1.95 1.78 -3.63
C ASN A 132 -3.19 1.47 -4.45
N ALA A 133 -4.36 1.33 -3.81
CA ALA A 133 -5.64 1.09 -4.49
C ALA A 133 -6.73 2.08 -4.06
N ARG A 134 -6.35 3.30 -3.64
CA ARG A 134 -7.23 4.24 -2.90
C ARG A 134 -8.50 4.64 -3.66
N ASP A 135 -8.39 4.94 -4.95
CA ASP A 135 -9.49 5.46 -5.80
C ASP A 135 -10.01 4.40 -6.78
N SER A 136 -9.82 3.12 -6.49
CA SER A 136 -10.45 2.03 -7.25
C SER A 136 -11.96 1.92 -7.02
N ILE A 137 -12.56 2.96 -6.45
CA ILE A 137 -13.94 2.95 -5.98
C ILE A 137 -14.86 3.04 -7.20
N LEU A 138 -15.74 2.05 -7.36
CA LEU A 138 -16.95 2.20 -8.15
C LEU A 138 -17.78 3.33 -7.53
N GLU A 139 -18.09 4.37 -8.30
CA GLU A 139 -19.12 5.33 -7.91
C GLU A 139 -20.34 4.55 -7.38
N ASN A 140 -20.82 4.92 -6.18
CA ASN A 140 -21.91 4.27 -5.44
C ASN A 140 -21.58 2.99 -4.64
N THR A 141 -20.35 2.77 -4.15
CA THR A 141 -20.08 1.67 -3.19
C THR A 141 -20.70 1.99 -1.81
N PRO A 142 -21.72 1.26 -1.29
CA PRO A 142 -22.63 1.82 -0.27
C PRO A 142 -22.13 1.81 1.18
N SER A 143 -20.98 1.20 1.50
CA SER A 143 -20.46 1.16 2.88
C SER A 143 -18.93 1.05 2.96
N GLU A 144 -18.33 1.59 4.03
CA GLU A 144 -16.88 1.58 4.25
C GLU A 144 -16.27 0.16 4.35
N PRO A 145 -16.92 -0.83 5.01
CA PRO A 145 -16.39 -2.21 5.03
C PRO A 145 -16.20 -2.81 3.64
N ARG A 146 -17.13 -2.54 2.72
CA ARG A 146 -17.06 -3.03 1.33
C ARG A 146 -15.92 -2.37 0.55
N ARG A 147 -15.70 -1.08 0.78
CA ARG A 147 -14.58 -0.34 0.20
C ARG A 147 -13.24 -0.89 0.69
N ILE A 148 -13.14 -1.24 1.97
CA ILE A 148 -11.93 -1.85 2.55
C ILE A 148 -11.67 -3.22 1.92
N ALA A 149 -12.67 -4.10 1.86
CA ALA A 149 -12.54 -5.43 1.26
C ALA A 149 -12.12 -5.35 -0.22
N HIS A 150 -12.79 -4.49 -1.00
CA HIS A 150 -12.44 -4.28 -2.41
C HIS A 150 -10.99 -3.81 -2.59
N ARG A 151 -10.54 -2.83 -1.80
CA ARG A 151 -9.17 -2.32 -1.83
C ARG A 151 -8.15 -3.41 -1.46
N ALA A 152 -8.44 -4.19 -0.43
CA ALA A 152 -7.56 -5.30 -0.01
C ALA A 152 -7.40 -6.32 -1.13
N ALA A 153 -8.51 -6.73 -1.74
CA ALA A 153 -8.55 -7.72 -2.80
C ALA A 153 -7.81 -7.23 -4.08
N LEU A 154 -7.96 -5.94 -4.43
CA LEU A 154 -7.19 -5.30 -5.51
C LEU A 154 -5.69 -5.27 -5.25
N GLN A 155 -5.30 -4.98 -4.01
CA GLN A 155 -3.89 -4.97 -3.64
C GLN A 155 -3.31 -6.37 -3.73
N GLU A 156 -4.02 -7.37 -3.21
CA GLU A 156 -3.61 -8.77 -3.28
C GLU A 156 -3.45 -9.22 -4.75
N ALA A 157 -4.45 -8.95 -5.59
CA ALA A 157 -4.39 -9.17 -7.04
C ALA A 157 -3.14 -8.54 -7.69
N ARG A 158 -2.80 -7.30 -7.33
CA ARG A 158 -1.61 -6.61 -7.87
C ARG A 158 -0.30 -7.20 -7.38
N LEU A 159 -0.26 -7.68 -6.14
CA LEU A 159 0.90 -8.36 -5.59
C LEU A 159 1.13 -9.69 -6.30
N HIS A 160 0.08 -10.46 -6.61
CA HIS A 160 0.20 -11.70 -7.39
C HIS A 160 0.69 -11.51 -8.83
N ARG A 161 0.57 -10.30 -9.39
CA ARG A 161 1.11 -9.96 -10.72
C ARG A 161 2.61 -9.64 -10.67
N ILE A 162 3.21 -9.50 -9.48
CA ILE A 162 4.64 -9.24 -9.36
C ILE A 162 5.39 -10.50 -9.82
N PRO A 163 6.25 -10.41 -10.85
CA PRO A 163 7.01 -11.57 -11.29
C PRO A 163 7.99 -12.02 -10.20
N ALA A 164 8.21 -13.33 -10.15
CA ALA A 164 9.22 -13.94 -9.30
C ALA A 164 10.59 -13.22 -9.43
N PRO A 165 11.38 -13.15 -8.35
CA PRO A 165 12.62 -12.39 -8.34
C PRO A 165 13.63 -12.95 -9.36
N LYS A 166 14.06 -12.10 -10.30
CA LYS A 166 15.02 -12.50 -11.36
C LYS A 166 16.43 -12.84 -10.86
N ARG A 167 16.81 -12.42 -9.66
CA ARG A 167 18.19 -12.44 -9.15
C ARG A 167 18.33 -13.28 -7.89
N GLY A 168 18.02 -14.58 -7.98
CA GLY A 168 18.35 -15.58 -6.96
C GLY A 168 18.18 -15.08 -5.53
N GLY A 169 16.95 -15.09 -5.04
CA GLY A 169 16.64 -14.69 -3.67
C GLY A 169 15.28 -15.22 -3.25
N THR A 170 15.19 -15.68 -2.01
CA THR A 170 13.98 -16.25 -1.40
C THR A 170 13.32 -15.31 -0.40
N LEU A 171 13.86 -14.08 -0.24
CA LEU A 171 13.18 -13.05 0.54
C LEU A 171 11.88 -12.73 -0.17
N GLU A 172 10.77 -12.99 0.50
CA GLU A 172 9.42 -12.56 0.14
C GLU A 172 8.76 -12.12 1.44
N ASN A 173 8.67 -10.80 1.63
CA ASN A 173 8.06 -10.21 2.81
C ASN A 173 6.93 -9.29 2.35
N GLY A 174 5.72 -9.57 2.80
CA GLY A 174 4.54 -8.74 2.59
C GLY A 174 4.15 -8.00 3.85
N VAL A 175 3.71 -6.75 3.68
CA VAL A 175 2.92 -6.02 4.68
C VAL A 175 1.67 -5.55 3.97
N HIS A 176 0.54 -6.18 4.28
CA HIS A 176 -0.73 -5.83 3.66
C HIS A 176 -1.42 -4.72 4.45
N ALA A 177 -2.18 -3.87 3.76
CA ALA A 177 -3.00 -2.83 4.40
C ALA A 177 -3.84 -3.39 5.55
N ARG A 178 -4.43 -4.58 5.35
CA ARG A 178 -5.25 -5.27 6.36
C ARG A 178 -4.49 -5.67 7.63
N ASP A 179 -3.18 -5.82 7.55
CA ASP A 179 -2.36 -6.30 8.68
C ASP A 179 -1.99 -5.17 9.64
N TYR A 180 -2.05 -3.91 9.18
CA TYR A 180 -1.63 -2.75 9.97
C TYR A 180 -2.66 -1.63 10.06
N MET A 181 -3.69 -1.60 9.22
CA MET A 181 -4.77 -0.63 9.35
C MET A 181 -5.79 -1.12 10.37
N ASN A 182 -5.86 -0.43 11.52
CA ASN A 182 -6.67 -0.84 12.65
C ASN A 182 -8.18 -0.73 12.39
N GLU A 183 -8.65 0.09 11.45
CA GLU A 183 -10.10 0.30 11.23
C GLU A 183 -10.85 -0.98 10.82
N ALA A 184 -10.15 -2.01 10.33
CA ALA A 184 -10.72 -3.32 10.03
C ALA A 184 -10.64 -4.32 11.20
N HIS A 185 -9.96 -3.98 12.30
CA HIS A 185 -9.74 -4.88 13.43
C HIS A 185 -10.85 -4.70 14.50
N PRO A 186 -11.41 -5.78 15.05
CA PRO A 186 -12.59 -5.71 15.94
C PRO A 186 -12.38 -4.96 17.28
N ASP A 187 -11.15 -4.60 17.65
CA ASP A 187 -10.82 -3.86 18.88
C ASP A 187 -10.42 -2.38 18.62
N ALA A 188 -10.57 -1.89 17.38
CA ALA A 188 -10.07 -0.59 16.96
C ALA A 188 -10.49 0.54 17.89
N ASP A 189 -11.77 0.58 18.25
CA ASP A 189 -12.34 1.60 19.13
C ASP A 189 -11.73 1.56 20.54
N THR A 190 -11.44 0.36 21.07
CA THR A 190 -10.80 0.21 22.39
C THR A 190 -9.36 0.73 22.36
N ARG A 191 -8.63 0.48 21.26
CA ARG A 191 -7.27 0.99 21.10
C ARG A 191 -7.24 2.51 20.93
N PHE A 192 -8.15 3.07 20.12
CA PHE A 192 -8.29 4.51 19.97
C PHE A 192 -8.65 5.20 21.28
N ALA A 193 -9.58 4.63 22.06
CA ALA A 193 -9.95 5.17 23.37
C ALA A 193 -8.75 5.24 24.33
N ARG A 194 -7.97 4.15 24.44
CA ARG A 194 -6.74 4.13 25.25
C ARG A 194 -5.73 5.19 24.80
N GLN A 195 -5.65 5.43 23.49
CA GLN A 195 -4.71 6.40 22.95
C GLN A 195 -5.17 7.83 23.16
N HIS A 196 -6.47 8.11 23.09
CA HIS A 196 -7.01 9.43 23.45
C HIS A 196 -6.77 9.73 24.93
N GLU A 197 -6.98 8.74 25.79
CA GLU A 197 -6.68 8.83 27.23
C GLU A 197 -5.18 9.09 27.47
N ALA A 198 -4.29 8.31 26.85
CA ALA A 198 -2.85 8.49 27.00
C ALA A 198 -2.33 9.86 26.52
N LEU A 199 -3.00 10.45 25.53
CA LEU A 199 -2.67 11.77 24.99
C LEU A 199 -3.38 12.92 25.73
N GLY A 200 -4.27 12.63 26.67
CA GLY A 200 -5.09 13.64 27.34
C GLY A 200 -5.97 14.43 26.37
N ILE A 201 -6.40 13.82 25.27
CA ILE A 201 -7.24 14.47 24.25
C ILE A 201 -8.70 14.15 24.55
N ASN A 202 -9.53 15.20 24.73
CA ASN A 202 -10.98 15.03 24.78
C ASN A 202 -11.48 14.54 23.39
N PRO A 203 -12.14 13.37 23.30
CA PRO A 203 -12.67 12.84 22.05
C PRO A 203 -13.61 13.81 21.31
N GLU A 204 -14.36 14.65 22.04
CA GLU A 204 -15.27 15.65 21.46
C GLU A 204 -14.54 16.73 20.65
N HIS A 205 -13.26 16.93 20.92
CA HIS A 205 -12.43 17.90 20.20
C HIS A 205 -11.75 17.29 18.98
N ILE A 206 -11.90 16.00 18.69
CA ILE A 206 -11.23 15.35 17.57
C ILE A 206 -11.98 15.67 16.28
N VAL A 207 -11.33 16.43 15.40
CA VAL A 207 -11.85 16.76 14.05
C VAL A 207 -11.47 15.69 13.05
N MET A 208 -10.31 15.07 13.24
CA MET A 208 -9.82 14.03 12.35
C MET A 208 -8.91 13.08 13.10
N LYS A 209 -9.10 11.80 12.84
CA LYS A 209 -8.25 10.69 13.27
C LYS A 209 -7.72 9.99 12.04
N GLN A 210 -6.43 9.66 12.03
CA GLN A 210 -5.84 8.92 10.94
C GLN A 210 -4.70 8.05 11.48
N GLU A 211 -4.83 6.74 11.35
CA GLU A 211 -3.67 5.86 11.46
C GLU A 211 -2.88 5.90 10.16
N SER A 212 -1.57 5.97 10.30
CA SER A 212 -0.64 5.88 9.19
C SER A 212 0.52 4.99 9.59
N ALA A 213 1.12 4.35 8.61
CA ALA A 213 2.37 3.65 8.81
C ALA A 213 3.44 4.17 7.86
N THR A 214 4.70 3.95 8.19
CA THR A 214 5.83 4.19 7.30
C THR A 214 6.66 2.92 7.32
N ILE A 215 7.03 2.41 6.15
CA ILE A 215 8.07 1.39 6.10
C ILE A 215 9.39 2.08 5.87
N PHE A 216 10.36 1.70 6.67
CA PHE A 216 11.74 2.08 6.46
C PHE A 216 12.65 0.86 6.49
N GLY A 217 13.82 0.99 5.91
CA GLY A 217 14.85 -0.02 5.92
C GLY A 217 16.18 0.55 6.39
N VAL A 218 16.97 -0.26 7.07
CA VAL A 218 18.36 0.04 7.43
C VAL A 218 19.22 -1.10 6.90
N GLY A 219 20.32 -0.77 6.23
CA GLY A 219 21.19 -1.74 5.59
C GLY A 219 22.19 -1.08 4.64
N GLY A 220 22.51 -1.77 3.56
CA GLY A 220 23.37 -1.24 2.49
C GLY A 220 24.85 -1.56 2.66
N GLY A 221 25.60 -1.38 1.56
CA GLY A 221 27.00 -1.78 1.48
C GLY A 221 27.16 -3.30 1.65
N ALA A 222 27.87 -3.71 2.69
CA ALA A 222 28.12 -5.11 3.04
C ALA A 222 27.05 -5.72 3.97
N LEU A 223 26.08 -4.94 4.45
CA LEU A 223 25.05 -5.41 5.37
C LEU A 223 23.74 -5.74 4.63
N PRO A 224 23.07 -6.85 4.97
CA PRO A 224 21.75 -7.14 4.44
C PRO A 224 20.74 -6.11 4.93
N TRP A 225 19.76 -5.77 4.09
CA TRP A 225 18.68 -4.88 4.46
C TRP A 225 17.75 -5.52 5.49
N SER A 226 17.48 -4.78 6.56
CA SER A 226 16.40 -5.05 7.51
C SER A 226 15.30 -4.00 7.32
N PHE A 227 14.05 -4.44 7.28
CA PHE A 227 12.90 -3.56 7.10
C PHE A 227 12.01 -3.56 8.33
N TYR A 228 11.36 -2.43 8.56
CA TYR A 228 10.55 -2.16 9.73
C TYR A 228 9.27 -1.47 9.31
N LEU A 229 8.15 -1.88 9.91
CA LEU A 229 6.89 -1.16 9.86
C LEU A 229 6.79 -0.30 11.10
N HIS A 230 6.81 1.02 10.93
CA HIS A 230 6.52 1.96 12.01
C HIS A 230 5.10 2.48 11.86
N ARG A 231 4.27 2.23 12.88
CA ARG A 231 2.89 2.72 12.94
C ARG A 231 2.83 3.94 13.82
N HIS A 232 2.02 4.92 13.42
CA HIS A 232 1.70 6.06 14.25
C HIS A 232 0.27 6.51 14.02
N TYR A 233 -0.25 7.15 15.04
CA TYR A 233 -1.58 7.71 15.06
C TYR A 233 -1.50 9.23 14.96
N ARG A 234 -2.25 9.83 14.04
CA ARG A 234 -2.36 11.28 13.86
C ARG A 234 -3.74 11.75 14.28
N VAL A 235 -3.77 12.71 15.20
CA VAL A 235 -4.99 13.37 15.67
C VAL A 235 -4.93 14.84 15.33
N VAL A 236 -6.02 15.38 14.78
CA VAL A 236 -6.23 16.81 14.66
C VAL A 236 -7.37 17.21 15.56
N THR A 237 -7.08 18.08 16.53
CA THR A 237 -8.08 18.57 17.49
C THR A 237 -8.53 19.99 17.15
N SER A 238 -9.84 20.25 17.22
CA SER A 238 -10.39 21.60 17.35
C SER A 238 -10.26 22.04 18.81
N ARG A 239 -9.29 22.90 19.10
CA ARG A 239 -9.39 23.73 20.31
C ARG A 239 -10.36 24.89 20.04
N PRO A 240 -10.95 25.53 21.08
CA PRO A 240 -11.42 26.90 20.91
C PRO A 240 -10.26 27.73 20.32
N ALA A 241 -10.59 28.59 19.35
CA ALA A 241 -9.64 29.33 18.54
C ALA A 241 -8.48 29.95 19.34
N PRO A 242 -7.26 30.01 18.79
CA PRO A 242 -6.95 29.97 17.36
C PRO A 242 -6.16 28.75 16.84
N LEU A 243 -5.82 27.74 17.66
CA LEU A 243 -4.82 26.74 17.25
C LEU A 243 -5.38 25.33 17.10
N ARG A 244 -5.45 24.85 15.84
CA ARG A 244 -5.56 23.42 15.54
C ARG A 244 -4.26 22.75 15.98
N LYS A 245 -4.34 21.80 16.90
CA LYS A 245 -3.18 20.99 17.30
C LYS A 245 -3.17 19.70 16.50
N VAL A 246 -2.04 19.40 15.87
CA VAL A 246 -1.76 18.09 15.28
C VAL A 246 -0.91 17.33 16.30
N VAL A 247 -1.38 16.17 16.73
CA VAL A 247 -0.64 15.31 17.67
C VAL A 247 -0.37 14.00 16.97
N HIS A 248 0.87 13.53 17.06
CA HIS A 248 1.26 12.21 16.61
C HIS A 248 1.61 11.35 17.82
N ALA A 249 1.24 10.08 17.78
CA ALA A 249 1.54 9.12 18.83
C ALA A 249 2.09 7.82 18.23
N PRO A 250 3.19 7.26 18.75
CA PRO A 250 3.75 6.03 18.20
C PRO A 250 2.80 4.87 18.56
N LEU A 251 2.59 3.97 17.61
CA LEU A 251 1.82 2.73 17.80
C LEU A 251 2.72 1.49 17.88
N GLY A 252 4.02 1.67 17.65
CA GLY A 252 5.02 0.62 17.67
C GLY A 252 5.79 0.53 16.36
N THR A 253 6.92 -0.16 16.45
CA THR A 253 7.78 -0.45 15.31
C THR A 253 8.10 -1.92 15.30
N ASP A 254 7.68 -2.59 14.24
CA ASP A 254 7.81 -4.03 14.09
C ASP A 254 8.81 -4.35 12.99
N LYS A 255 9.80 -5.19 13.29
CA LYS A 255 10.70 -5.71 12.25
C LYS A 255 9.91 -6.64 11.32
N ILE A 256 9.98 -6.39 10.02
CA ILE A 256 9.33 -7.21 9.00
C ILE A 256 10.18 -8.47 8.80
N GLN A 257 9.69 -9.61 9.29
CA GLN A 257 10.37 -10.90 9.21
C GLN A 257 10.04 -11.63 7.88
N HIS A 258 10.85 -12.64 7.57
CA HIS A 258 10.56 -13.59 6.49
C HIS A 258 9.22 -14.29 6.74
N GLY A 259 8.29 -14.17 5.78
CA GLY A 259 6.94 -14.75 5.91
C GLY A 259 5.89 -13.82 6.52
N GLY A 260 6.16 -12.51 6.64
CA GLY A 260 5.23 -11.50 7.17
C GLY A 260 5.65 -10.97 8.54
N MET A 261 4.97 -9.91 9.02
CA MET A 261 5.23 -9.34 10.35
C MET A 261 5.16 -10.44 11.43
N GLY A 262 6.08 -10.41 12.40
CA GLY A 262 6.16 -11.40 13.48
C GLY A 262 4.77 -11.72 14.05
N LYS A 263 4.41 -13.01 14.02
CA LYS A 263 3.07 -13.60 14.26
C LYS A 263 2.23 -12.87 15.33
N PRO A 264 0.88 -12.83 15.16
CA PRO A 264 0.14 -13.98 15.68
C PRO A 264 -0.79 -14.64 14.65
N VAL A 265 -0.80 -15.97 14.72
CA VAL A 265 -1.74 -16.92 14.08
C VAL A 265 -1.66 -17.00 12.56
N GLN A 266 -1.04 -18.09 12.09
CA GLN A 266 -1.53 -18.73 10.87
C GLN A 266 -3.04 -18.98 11.05
N PRO A 267 -3.92 -18.55 10.16
CA PRO A 267 -4.79 -19.55 9.61
C PRO A 267 -3.95 -20.35 8.62
N ALA A 268 -3.75 -21.63 8.94
CA ALA A 268 -3.60 -22.60 7.89
C ALA A 268 -4.89 -22.54 7.05
N PHE A 269 -4.91 -21.73 5.99
CA PHE A 269 -5.96 -21.81 4.98
C PHE A 269 -5.31 -22.09 3.62
N SER A 270 -5.15 -23.39 3.38
CA SER A 270 -5.34 -23.96 2.05
C SER A 270 -6.65 -23.43 1.45
N GLY A 271 -6.58 -22.68 0.35
CA GLY A 271 -7.71 -22.52 -0.59
C GLY A 271 -8.99 -21.85 -0.06
N GLY A 272 -8.88 -20.81 0.79
CA GLY A 272 -10.03 -20.03 1.23
C GLY A 272 -10.73 -19.34 0.05
N VAL A 273 -11.91 -19.83 -0.32
CA VAL A 273 -12.82 -19.16 -1.24
C VAL A 273 -13.33 -17.90 -0.54
N GLU A 274 -12.92 -16.69 -0.96
CA GLU A 274 -13.49 -15.46 -0.36
C GLU A 274 -14.99 -15.40 -0.65
N VAL A 275 -15.76 -15.61 0.42
CA VAL A 275 -17.21 -15.54 0.45
C VAL A 275 -17.61 -14.06 0.58
N GLY A 276 -18.34 -13.55 -0.40
CA GLY A 276 -18.86 -12.18 -0.43
C GLY A 276 -20.03 -11.97 0.53
N ALA A 277 -20.60 -10.76 0.50
CA ALA A 277 -21.62 -10.30 1.46
C ALA A 277 -22.89 -11.17 1.51
N LEU A 278 -23.20 -11.88 0.41
CA LEU A 278 -24.35 -12.78 0.30
C LEU A 278 -24.04 -14.23 0.66
N GLY A 279 -22.89 -14.52 1.28
CA GLY A 279 -22.51 -15.89 1.61
C GLY A 279 -22.11 -16.71 0.37
N ARG A 280 -21.83 -16.06 -0.76
CA ARG A 280 -21.44 -16.69 -2.04
C ARG A 280 -20.08 -16.21 -2.50
N SER A 281 -19.35 -17.08 -3.18
CA SER A 281 -18.01 -16.75 -3.71
C SER A 281 -18.08 -15.84 -4.92
N LEU A 282 -16.98 -15.13 -5.22
CA LEU A 282 -16.86 -14.37 -6.47
C LEU A 282 -17.08 -15.27 -7.70
N HIS A 283 -16.59 -16.50 -7.64
CA HIS A 283 -16.79 -17.51 -8.69
C HIS A 283 -18.27 -17.71 -9.00
N TRP A 284 -19.10 -17.91 -7.97
CA TRP A 284 -20.54 -18.09 -8.13
C TRP A 284 -21.18 -16.87 -8.80
N HIS A 285 -20.80 -15.65 -8.40
CA HIS A 285 -21.33 -14.43 -8.98
C HIS A 285 -20.92 -14.23 -10.44
N VAL A 286 -19.67 -14.52 -10.80
CA VAL A 286 -19.23 -14.49 -12.20
C VAL A 286 -19.98 -15.53 -13.03
N GLU A 287 -20.18 -16.75 -12.51
CA GLU A 287 -21.01 -17.76 -13.17
C GLU A 287 -22.46 -17.29 -13.38
N GLN A 288 -23.06 -16.63 -12.38
CA GLN A 288 -24.41 -16.07 -12.53
C GLN A 288 -24.46 -14.98 -13.61
N ALA A 289 -23.44 -14.12 -13.71
CA ALA A 289 -23.37 -13.10 -14.75
C ALA A 289 -23.28 -13.74 -16.14
N MET A 290 -22.44 -14.76 -16.28
CA MET A 290 -22.29 -15.51 -17.53
C MET A 290 -23.58 -16.25 -17.92
N LEU A 291 -24.29 -16.83 -16.95
CA LEU A 291 -25.58 -17.49 -17.17
C LEU A 291 -26.68 -16.49 -17.53
N ALA A 292 -26.75 -15.34 -16.86
CA ALA A 292 -27.70 -14.28 -17.16
C ALA A 292 -27.51 -13.76 -18.59
N TYR A 293 -26.26 -13.54 -18.99
CA TYR A 293 -25.91 -13.13 -20.34
C TYR A 293 -26.28 -14.19 -21.37
N GLY A 294 -25.95 -15.46 -21.11
CA GLY A 294 -26.21 -16.58 -22.01
C GLY A 294 -27.70 -16.90 -22.22
N LYS A 295 -28.58 -16.50 -21.29
CA LYS A 295 -30.04 -16.64 -21.45
C LYS A 295 -30.64 -15.66 -22.45
N ARG A 296 -29.97 -14.54 -22.72
CA ARG A 296 -30.40 -13.58 -23.74
C ARG A 296 -29.96 -14.11 -25.11
N TRP A 297 -30.87 -14.10 -26.08
CA TRP A 297 -30.54 -14.61 -27.41
C TRP A 297 -29.76 -13.54 -28.18
N HIS A 298 -28.49 -13.83 -28.48
CA HIS A 298 -27.58 -12.88 -29.13
C HIS A 298 -27.37 -13.26 -30.59
N PHE A 299 -27.95 -12.49 -31.52
CA PHE A 299 -27.77 -12.76 -32.96
C PHE A 299 -26.35 -12.47 -33.45
N ASN A 300 -25.57 -11.68 -32.69
CA ASN A 300 -24.15 -11.38 -32.97
C ASN A 300 -23.43 -10.99 -31.68
N GLN A 301 -22.92 -11.98 -30.93
CA GLN A 301 -22.07 -11.68 -29.80
C GLN A 301 -20.81 -10.93 -30.27
N SER A 302 -20.48 -9.81 -29.62
CA SER A 302 -19.29 -9.06 -29.96
C SER A 302 -18.02 -9.89 -29.66
N LYS A 303 -16.99 -9.77 -30.52
CA LYS A 303 -15.68 -10.43 -30.31
C LYS A 303 -15.09 -10.14 -28.92
N GLN A 304 -15.32 -8.92 -28.43
CA GLN A 304 -14.91 -8.50 -27.09
C GLN A 304 -15.61 -9.31 -26.00
N THR A 305 -16.94 -9.46 -26.08
CA THR A 305 -17.71 -10.22 -25.10
C THR A 305 -17.35 -11.70 -25.13
N SER A 306 -17.19 -12.30 -26.32
CA SER A 306 -16.77 -13.70 -26.44
C SER A 306 -15.41 -13.95 -25.79
N LEU A 307 -14.45 -13.03 -25.99
CA LEU A 307 -13.14 -13.13 -25.34
C LEU A 307 -13.24 -12.97 -23.82
N ALA A 308 -14.09 -12.06 -23.34
CA ALA A 308 -14.29 -11.86 -21.91
C ALA A 308 -14.86 -13.10 -21.20
N LEU A 309 -15.87 -13.75 -21.78
CA LEU A 309 -16.41 -15.01 -21.24
C LEU A 309 -15.33 -16.10 -21.14
N LEU A 310 -14.52 -16.26 -22.18
CA LEU A 310 -13.42 -17.23 -22.22
C LEU A 310 -12.39 -16.95 -21.12
N GLN A 311 -11.99 -15.67 -20.97
CA GLN A 311 -10.97 -15.26 -20.02
C GLN A 311 -11.44 -15.36 -18.57
N LEU A 312 -12.71 -15.04 -18.29
CA LEU A 312 -13.31 -15.23 -16.96
C LEU A 312 -13.38 -16.71 -16.58
N GLN A 313 -13.76 -17.61 -17.49
CA GLN A 313 -13.72 -19.06 -17.27
C GLN A 313 -12.30 -19.60 -17.05
N ALA A 314 -11.32 -19.08 -17.79
CA ALA A 314 -9.93 -19.43 -17.57
C ALA A 314 -9.47 -18.97 -16.18
N ALA A 315 -9.69 -17.70 -15.84
CA ALA A 315 -9.30 -17.10 -14.57
C ALA A 315 -9.94 -17.79 -13.36
N ALA A 316 -11.21 -18.19 -13.48
CA ALA A 316 -11.93 -18.97 -12.48
C ALA A 316 -11.20 -20.27 -12.08
N ARG A 317 -10.59 -20.96 -13.05
CA ARG A 317 -9.80 -22.18 -12.82
C ARG A 317 -8.45 -21.92 -12.16
N HIS A 318 -7.93 -20.70 -12.27
CA HIS A 318 -6.67 -20.28 -11.65
C HIS A 318 -6.85 -19.74 -10.22
N GLY A 319 -8.08 -19.75 -9.70
CA GLY A 319 -8.40 -19.35 -8.34
C GLY A 319 -8.92 -17.93 -8.22
N TYR A 320 -9.31 -17.59 -6.99
CA TYR A 320 -10.04 -16.37 -6.67
C TYR A 320 -9.35 -15.07 -7.13
N LEU A 321 -8.05 -14.93 -6.89
CA LEU A 321 -7.31 -13.70 -7.17
C LEU A 321 -7.07 -13.45 -8.67
N ALA A 322 -6.91 -14.53 -9.43
CA ALA A 322 -6.87 -14.48 -10.89
C ALA A 322 -8.24 -14.04 -11.43
N LEU A 323 -9.32 -14.64 -10.92
CA LEU A 323 -10.68 -14.27 -11.30
C LEU A 323 -11.00 -12.80 -11.01
N LEU A 324 -10.73 -12.36 -9.79
CA LEU A 324 -10.94 -10.97 -9.36
C LEU A 324 -10.19 -9.97 -10.25
N SER A 325 -8.93 -10.26 -10.53
CA SER A 325 -8.10 -9.45 -11.43
C SER A 325 -8.74 -9.25 -12.81
N VAL A 326 -9.31 -10.32 -13.38
CA VAL A 326 -9.92 -10.30 -14.72
C VAL A 326 -11.30 -9.62 -14.70
N VAL A 327 -12.09 -9.83 -13.65
CA VAL A 327 -13.35 -9.09 -13.43
C VAL A 327 -13.08 -7.59 -13.40
N HIS A 328 -12.10 -7.14 -12.59
CA HIS A 328 -11.75 -5.71 -12.50
C HIS A 328 -11.30 -5.12 -13.82
N TYR A 329 -10.51 -5.87 -14.59
CA TYR A 329 -10.11 -5.43 -15.92
C TYR A 329 -11.30 -5.20 -16.84
N TYR A 330 -12.22 -6.17 -16.92
CA TYR A 330 -13.38 -6.07 -17.81
C TYR A 330 -14.40 -5.02 -17.37
N LEU A 331 -14.47 -4.70 -16.08
CA LEU A 331 -15.27 -3.60 -15.53
C LEU A 331 -14.56 -2.23 -15.61
N GLY A 332 -13.37 -2.14 -16.21
CA GLY A 332 -12.62 -0.89 -16.34
C GLY A 332 -12.06 -0.34 -15.01
N LEU A 333 -11.98 -1.19 -13.98
CA LEU A 333 -11.51 -0.82 -12.63
C LEU A 333 -9.99 -0.91 -12.48
N ASP A 334 -9.33 -1.70 -13.32
CA ASP A 334 -7.87 -1.87 -13.28
C ASP A 334 -7.29 -2.11 -14.67
N SER A 335 -5.96 -2.05 -14.77
CA SER A 335 -5.23 -2.40 -15.98
C SER A 335 -5.19 -3.92 -16.21
N ALA A 336 -5.03 -4.33 -17.47
CA ALA A 336 -4.97 -5.73 -17.89
C ALA A 336 -4.00 -6.56 -17.03
N PRO A 337 -4.45 -7.61 -16.32
CA PRO A 337 -3.57 -8.45 -15.50
C PRO A 337 -2.49 -9.17 -16.29
N TYR A 338 -2.76 -9.54 -17.54
CA TYR A 338 -1.84 -10.25 -18.43
C TYR A 338 -2.18 -9.99 -19.91
N PRO A 339 -1.22 -10.21 -20.84
CA PRO A 339 -1.46 -10.06 -22.27
C PRO A 339 -2.56 -11.01 -22.79
N GLY A 340 -3.31 -10.58 -23.80
CA GLY A 340 -4.29 -11.45 -24.48
C GLY A 340 -5.73 -11.39 -23.95
N LEU A 341 -6.02 -10.50 -22.99
CA LEU A 341 -7.39 -10.27 -22.49
C LEU A 341 -8.29 -9.50 -23.47
N GLY A 342 -7.72 -8.90 -24.53
CA GLY A 342 -8.44 -7.99 -25.43
C GLY A 342 -8.80 -6.68 -24.71
N GLU A 343 -9.76 -5.92 -25.23
CA GLU A 343 -10.19 -4.63 -24.68
C GLU A 343 -11.19 -4.79 -23.51
N PRO A 344 -11.22 -3.89 -22.50
CA PRO A 344 -12.23 -3.87 -21.42
C PRO A 344 -13.66 -3.81 -21.98
N LEU A 345 -14.64 -4.43 -21.31
CA LEU A 345 -16.02 -4.42 -21.81
C LEU A 345 -16.53 -2.99 -21.96
N LYS A 346 -17.21 -2.70 -23.07
CA LYS A 346 -17.90 -1.41 -23.23
C LYS A 346 -18.95 -1.26 -22.12
N LEU A 347 -19.05 -0.08 -21.53
CA LEU A 347 -20.07 0.25 -20.53
C LEU A 347 -21.51 0.06 -21.04
N THR A 348 -21.71 0.06 -22.36
CA THR A 348 -23.01 -0.19 -23.00
C THR A 348 -23.23 -1.67 -23.36
N SER A 349 -22.32 -2.56 -22.99
CA SER A 349 -22.46 -4.00 -23.24
C SER A 349 -23.36 -4.62 -22.18
N GLU A 350 -24.36 -5.38 -22.59
CA GLU A 350 -25.21 -6.08 -21.62
C GLU A 350 -24.42 -7.06 -20.73
N PHE A 351 -23.30 -7.61 -21.21
CA PHE A 351 -22.44 -8.45 -20.35
C PHE A 351 -21.70 -7.64 -19.31
N HIS A 352 -21.34 -6.39 -19.60
CA HIS A 352 -20.80 -5.49 -18.61
C HIS A 352 -21.82 -5.27 -17.49
N ASP A 353 -23.09 -5.02 -17.84
CA ASP A 353 -24.16 -4.79 -16.86
C ASP A 353 -24.41 -6.00 -15.96
N ASP A 354 -24.47 -7.21 -16.53
CA ASP A 354 -24.61 -8.44 -15.73
C ASP A 354 -23.41 -8.67 -14.81
N LEU A 355 -22.19 -8.47 -15.33
CA LEU A 355 -20.96 -8.68 -14.58
C LEU A 355 -20.83 -7.66 -13.44
N ASP A 356 -21.12 -6.38 -13.70
CA ASP A 356 -21.12 -5.32 -12.69
C ASP A 356 -22.19 -5.57 -11.64
N SER A 357 -23.41 -5.93 -12.05
CA SER A 357 -24.51 -6.25 -11.13
C SER A 357 -24.14 -7.39 -10.17
N GLN A 358 -23.60 -8.50 -10.69
CA GLN A 358 -23.19 -9.63 -9.86
C GLN A 358 -21.96 -9.32 -9.01
N TYR A 359 -21.02 -8.55 -9.54
CA TYR A 359 -19.84 -8.11 -8.80
C TYR A 359 -20.22 -7.19 -7.63
N ARG A 360 -21.16 -6.26 -7.84
CA ARG A 360 -21.72 -5.43 -6.77
C ARG A 360 -22.48 -6.27 -5.74
N ALA A 361 -23.28 -7.24 -6.18
CA ALA A 361 -23.96 -8.16 -5.25
C ALA A 361 -22.98 -9.00 -4.41
N TRP A 362 -21.83 -9.39 -4.98
CA TRP A 362 -20.76 -10.07 -4.26
C TRP A 362 -20.11 -9.17 -3.19
N LEU A 363 -19.80 -7.91 -3.54
CA LEU A 363 -19.33 -6.91 -2.58
C LEU A 363 -20.39 -6.62 -1.50
N GLY A 364 -21.66 -6.84 -1.84
CA GLY A 364 -22.84 -6.51 -1.08
C GLY A 364 -23.46 -5.21 -1.53
#